data_AF-A0A6M6JBY6-F1
#
_entry.id   AF-A0A6M6JBY6-F1
#
_cell.length_a   1.000
_cell.length_b   1.000
_cell.length_c   1.000
_cell.angle_alpha   90.00
_cell.angle_beta   90.00
_cell.angle_gamma   90.00
#
_symmetry.space_group_name_H-M   'P 1'
#
loop_
_entity.id
_entity.type
_entity.pdbx_description
1 polymer ?
#
loop_
_entity_poly.entity_id
_entity_poly.type
_entity_poly.pdbx_seq_one_letter_code
_entity_poly.pdbx_strand_id
1 'polypeptide(L)'
;MARILIIGGGPAALGTGAELLRRGHDVRVLDHADRYADVHGAGLGFAAYTHAAQLTGTVPANRFLAAQVALAMDPGAGLDVRAELVRRRPDVVLVDAGRLTALREAERSGLPTAVLMPTLHRYLAGRWARGPVGLATRLRRLRPATLWARAARVLVATDPDLDGPLPDGAVHTGAVVGRLRPPAREPDPLVAVALGAGAYPGKEELLQRVLDGLGAWGGQAVVGIGDGVDGEALRSPDTVTLYRRLDHADVLARAHLLVGHGGHDTTLRALANDLPVLVLPGHPDLVHPMLGAAVEAAAAGRALRPDSAPDVIAAAITSLLGDGPHRAAAAAVGARIRSRDGAGAVADEVEALVPG
;
A
#
# COMPACT_ATOMS: atom_id res chain seq x y z
N MET A 1 21.99 18.28 -7.88
CA MET A 1 20.56 18.11 -8.21
C MET A 1 20.44 17.08 -9.32
N ALA A 2 19.85 15.93 -9.03
CA ALA A 2 19.59 14.89 -10.03
C ALA A 2 18.11 14.84 -10.41
N ARG A 3 17.81 14.35 -11.60
CA ARG A 3 16.46 14.14 -12.14
C ARG A 3 16.03 12.71 -11.87
N ILE A 4 14.92 12.54 -11.16
CA ILE A 4 14.44 11.24 -10.73
C ILE A 4 13.06 11.01 -11.30
N LEU A 5 12.89 9.90 -12.03
CA LEU A 5 11.59 9.46 -12.53
C LEU A 5 11.07 8.31 -11.66
N ILE A 6 9.90 8.51 -11.06
CA ILE A 6 9.18 7.49 -10.31
C ILE A 6 8.03 6.97 -11.17
N ILE A 7 7.92 5.65 -11.33
CA ILE A 7 6.86 5.01 -12.11
C ILE A 7 5.94 4.23 -11.17
N GLY A 8 4.70 4.72 -11.03
CA GLY A 8 3.73 4.28 -10.04
C GLY A 8 3.74 5.16 -8.78
N GLY A 9 2.66 5.92 -8.57
CA GLY A 9 2.45 6.89 -7.49
C GLY A 9 1.72 6.30 -6.29
N GLY A 10 2.09 5.10 -5.84
CA GLY A 10 1.59 4.54 -4.58
C GLY A 10 2.09 5.34 -3.36
N PRO A 11 1.49 5.19 -2.16
CA PRO A 11 1.87 5.97 -0.99
C PRO A 11 3.37 5.93 -0.64
N ALA A 12 4.00 4.75 -0.74
CA ALA A 12 5.44 4.60 -0.50
C ALA A 12 6.29 5.34 -1.54
N ALA A 13 5.86 5.31 -2.81
CA ALA A 13 6.53 6.03 -3.89
C ALA A 13 6.40 7.55 -3.73
N LEU A 14 5.21 8.03 -3.35
CA LEU A 14 4.98 9.46 -3.07
C LEU A 14 5.76 9.96 -1.86
N GLY A 15 5.81 9.17 -0.77
CA GLY A 15 6.61 9.50 0.40
C GLY A 15 8.11 9.56 0.09
N THR A 16 8.61 8.61 -0.69
CA THR A 16 9.99 8.62 -1.20
C THR A 16 10.25 9.84 -2.08
N GLY A 17 9.34 10.14 -3.00
CA GLY A 17 9.47 11.29 -3.90
C GLY A 17 9.52 12.61 -3.14
N ALA A 18 8.67 12.78 -2.11
CA ALA A 18 8.66 13.97 -1.26
C ALA A 18 9.98 14.13 -0.49
N GLU A 19 10.58 13.04 -0.03
CA GLU A 19 11.89 13.06 0.62
C GLU A 19 13.01 13.44 -0.36
N LEU A 20 13.05 12.86 -1.56
CA LEU A 20 14.01 13.22 -2.60
C LEU A 20 13.87 14.69 -3.04
N LEU A 21 12.63 15.19 -3.14
CA LEU A 21 12.37 16.60 -3.42
C LEU A 21 12.91 17.49 -2.31
N ARG A 22 12.70 17.12 -1.04
CA ARG A 22 13.23 17.84 0.13
C ARG A 22 14.78 17.90 0.13
N ARG A 23 15.44 16.86 -0.39
CA ARG A 23 16.90 16.80 -0.58
C ARG A 23 17.41 17.60 -1.79
N GLY A 24 16.51 18.23 -2.55
CA GLY A 24 16.86 19.13 -3.66
C GLY A 24 16.97 18.44 -5.03
N HIS A 25 16.33 17.27 -5.19
CA HIS A 25 16.21 16.60 -6.49
C HIS A 25 14.99 17.08 -7.27
N ASP A 26 15.07 16.96 -8.60
CA ASP A 26 13.96 17.20 -9.51
C ASP A 26 13.20 15.88 -9.70
N VAL A 27 12.08 15.73 -8.99
CA VAL A 27 11.32 14.48 -8.91
C VAL A 27 10.05 14.57 -9.73
N ARG A 28 9.86 13.58 -10.60
CA ARG A 28 8.65 13.44 -11.41
C ARG A 28 8.03 12.05 -11.26
N VAL A 29 6.71 11.99 -11.16
CA VAL A 29 5.94 10.75 -11.16
C VAL A 29 5.23 10.56 -12.50
N LEU A 30 5.38 9.38 -13.10
CA LEU A 30 4.61 8.91 -14.24
C LEU A 30 3.53 7.93 -13.76
N ASP A 31 2.26 8.30 -13.90
CA ASP A 31 1.12 7.45 -13.52
C ASP A 31 -0.18 7.82 -14.26
N HIS A 32 -1.29 7.15 -13.94
CA HIS A 32 -2.62 7.50 -14.45
C HIS A 32 -3.06 8.90 -14.01
N ALA A 33 -3.89 9.55 -14.84
CA ALA A 33 -4.32 10.94 -14.65
C ALA A 33 -5.08 11.17 -13.34
N ASP A 34 -5.80 10.16 -12.82
CA ASP A 34 -6.50 10.21 -11.55
C ASP A 34 -5.56 10.34 -10.33
N ARG A 35 -4.27 10.02 -10.49
CA ARG A 35 -3.24 10.21 -9.46
C ARG A 35 -2.69 11.63 -9.39
N TYR A 36 -3.07 12.52 -10.32
CA TYR A 36 -2.56 13.89 -10.37
C TYR A 36 -2.70 14.62 -9.02
N ALA A 37 -3.87 14.55 -8.38
CA ALA A 37 -4.12 15.24 -7.12
C ALA A 37 -3.21 14.74 -5.99
N ASP A 38 -2.98 13.42 -5.90
CA ASP A 38 -2.11 12.83 -4.88
C ASP A 38 -0.64 13.20 -5.13
N VAL A 39 -0.19 13.15 -6.39
CA VAL A 39 1.19 13.52 -6.78
C VAL A 39 1.45 15.00 -6.56
N HIS A 40 0.53 15.86 -7.00
CA HIS A 40 0.65 17.31 -6.87
C HIS A 40 0.56 17.73 -5.39
N GLY A 41 -0.29 17.09 -4.59
CA GLY A 41 -0.38 17.30 -3.15
C GLY A 41 0.92 16.96 -2.40
N ALA A 42 1.75 16.06 -2.96
CA ALA A 42 3.09 15.76 -2.45
C ALA A 42 4.17 16.75 -2.95
N GLY A 43 3.81 17.77 -3.74
CA GLY A 43 4.72 18.76 -4.32
C GLY A 43 5.55 18.25 -5.51
N LEU A 44 5.21 17.08 -6.05
CA LEU A 44 6.01 16.41 -7.08
C LEU A 44 5.59 16.81 -8.50
N GLY A 45 6.53 16.75 -9.44
CA GLY A 45 6.21 16.86 -10.86
C GLY A 45 5.37 15.67 -11.32
N PHE A 46 4.50 15.88 -12.31
CA PHE A 46 3.61 14.83 -12.83
C PHE A 46 3.75 14.64 -14.35
N ALA A 47 3.61 13.41 -14.81
CA ALA A 47 3.35 13.03 -16.18
C ALA A 47 2.21 11.99 -16.20
N ALA A 48 1.22 12.22 -17.05
CA ALA A 48 0.14 11.27 -17.24
C ALA A 48 0.54 10.18 -18.24
N TYR A 49 0.14 8.94 -17.97
CA TYR A 49 0.05 7.93 -19.01
C TYR A 49 -0.88 8.39 -20.14
N THR A 50 -0.50 8.06 -21.37
CA THR A 50 -1.30 8.35 -22.59
C THR A 50 -1.87 7.06 -23.18
N HIS A 51 -1.14 5.95 -23.04
CA HIS A 51 -1.50 4.66 -23.61
C HIS A 51 -1.86 3.62 -22.53
N ALA A 52 -1.40 3.81 -21.29
CA ALA A 52 -1.61 2.82 -20.26
C ALA A 52 -3.08 2.58 -19.95
N ALA A 53 -3.49 1.31 -19.90
CA ALA A 53 -4.85 0.91 -19.58
C ALA A 53 -5.17 1.24 -18.12
N GLN A 54 -6.32 1.88 -17.88
CA GLN A 54 -6.81 2.18 -16.54
C GLN A 54 -8.07 1.35 -16.28
N LEU A 55 -8.15 0.69 -15.13
CA LEU A 55 -9.39 0.07 -14.69
C LEU A 55 -10.31 1.18 -14.18
N THR A 56 -11.46 1.33 -14.84
CA THR A 56 -12.52 2.24 -14.43
C THR A 56 -13.68 1.43 -13.86
N GLY A 57 -14.14 1.80 -12.67
CA GLY A 57 -15.25 1.13 -11.98
C GLY A 57 -14.92 -0.25 -11.40
N THR A 58 -15.96 -0.96 -10.99
CA THR A 58 -15.85 -2.25 -10.31
C THR A 58 -15.65 -3.39 -11.32
N VAL A 59 -14.56 -4.13 -11.18
CA VAL A 59 -14.31 -5.34 -11.97
C VAL A 59 -15.04 -6.53 -11.34
N PRO A 60 -15.78 -7.36 -12.10
CA PRO A 60 -16.40 -8.57 -11.58
C PRO A 60 -15.39 -9.51 -10.89
N ALA A 61 -15.82 -10.18 -9.81
CA ALA A 61 -14.97 -11.06 -8.99
C ALA A 61 -14.17 -12.09 -9.82
N ASN A 62 -14.84 -12.75 -10.76
CA ASN A 62 -14.22 -13.76 -11.62
C ASN A 62 -13.18 -13.21 -12.61
N ARG A 63 -13.11 -11.89 -12.82
CA ARG A 63 -12.17 -11.22 -13.72
C ARG A 63 -11.15 -10.33 -13.00
N PHE A 64 -11.33 -10.08 -11.71
CA PHE A 64 -10.49 -9.16 -10.93
C PHE A 64 -9.00 -9.52 -10.99
N LEU A 65 -8.64 -10.78 -10.71
CA LEU A 65 -7.24 -11.20 -10.77
C LEU A 65 -6.66 -11.06 -12.19
N ALA A 66 -7.44 -11.40 -13.23
CA ALA A 66 -7.01 -11.24 -14.62
C ALA A 66 -6.80 -9.76 -14.99
N ALA A 67 -7.64 -8.86 -14.48
CA ALA A 67 -7.50 -7.42 -14.66
C ALA A 67 -6.23 -6.88 -13.99
N GLN A 68 -5.92 -7.32 -12.76
CA GLN A 68 -4.66 -6.98 -12.08
C GLN A 68 -3.44 -7.48 -12.86
N VAL A 69 -3.51 -8.69 -13.42
CA VAL A 69 -2.47 -9.26 -14.28
C VAL A 69 -2.29 -8.44 -15.56
N ALA A 70 -3.40 -8.03 -16.19
CA ALA A 70 -3.36 -7.20 -17.40
C ALA A 70 -2.71 -5.85 -17.13
N LEU A 71 -3.06 -5.18 -16.04
CA LEU A 71 -2.44 -3.91 -15.62
C LEU A 71 -0.92 -4.05 -15.37
N ALA A 72 -0.48 -5.13 -14.73
CA ALA A 72 0.94 -5.37 -14.46
C ALA A 72 1.76 -5.57 -15.75
N MET A 73 1.13 -6.10 -16.80
CA MET A 73 1.75 -6.44 -18.08
C MET A 73 1.37 -5.48 -19.22
N ASP A 74 0.75 -4.35 -18.91
CA ASP A 74 0.18 -3.48 -19.92
C ASP A 74 1.28 -2.89 -20.83
N PRO A 75 1.27 -3.17 -22.15
CA PRO A 75 2.24 -2.60 -23.06
C PRO A 75 2.12 -1.08 -23.18
N GLY A 76 0.93 -0.50 -22.94
CA GLY A 76 0.70 0.95 -22.95
C GLY A 76 1.60 1.68 -21.97
N ALA A 77 1.68 1.18 -20.72
CA ALA A 77 2.61 1.71 -19.72
C ALA A 77 4.08 1.67 -20.20
N GLY A 78 4.50 0.62 -20.92
CA GLY A 78 5.85 0.55 -21.49
C GLY A 78 6.11 1.60 -22.58
N LEU A 79 5.12 1.88 -23.43
CA LEU A 79 5.21 2.93 -24.46
C LEU A 79 5.34 4.32 -23.81
N ASP A 80 4.54 4.57 -22.77
CA ASP A 80 4.57 5.84 -22.06
C ASP A 80 5.89 6.06 -21.31
N VAL A 81 6.45 5.01 -20.69
CA VAL A 81 7.78 5.07 -20.07
C VAL A 81 8.83 5.44 -21.12
N ARG A 82 8.85 4.76 -22.28
CA ARG A 82 9.81 5.09 -23.35
C ARG A 82 9.66 6.54 -23.81
N ALA A 83 8.43 7.01 -23.98
CA ALA A 83 8.16 8.39 -24.37
C ALA A 83 8.63 9.40 -23.30
N GLU A 84 8.41 9.11 -22.02
CA GLU A 84 8.88 9.94 -20.91
C GLU A 84 10.40 10.03 -20.87
N LEU A 85 11.09 8.90 -20.98
CA LEU A 85 12.55 8.82 -20.94
C LEU A 85 13.20 9.63 -22.07
N VAL A 86 12.56 9.68 -23.24
CA VAL A 86 13.01 10.54 -24.36
C VAL A 86 12.67 12.00 -24.11
N ARG A 87 11.45 12.29 -23.65
CA ARG A 87 10.97 13.67 -23.45
C ARG A 87 11.77 14.40 -22.37
N ARG A 88 12.07 13.71 -21.27
CA ARG A 88 12.85 14.26 -20.15
C ARG A 88 13.65 13.14 -19.52
N ARG A 89 14.85 12.92 -20.07
CA ARG A 89 15.78 11.88 -19.60
C ARG A 89 16.11 12.06 -18.11
N PRO A 90 15.76 11.10 -17.22
CA PRO A 90 16.17 11.13 -15.82
C PRO A 90 17.58 10.57 -15.65
N ASP A 91 18.16 10.83 -14.49
CA ASP A 91 19.45 10.28 -14.07
C ASP A 91 19.26 8.93 -13.35
N VAL A 92 18.13 8.74 -12.65
CA VAL A 92 17.72 7.48 -12.00
C VAL A 92 16.22 7.23 -12.19
N VAL A 93 15.83 5.96 -12.35
CA VAL A 93 14.43 5.54 -12.44
C VAL A 93 14.07 4.64 -11.25
N LEU A 94 12.99 4.97 -10.54
CA LEU A 94 12.41 4.15 -9.47
C LEU A 94 11.08 3.57 -9.96
N VAL A 95 10.96 2.23 -10.00
CA VAL A 95 9.78 1.56 -10.56
C VAL A 95 9.07 0.73 -9.50
N ASP A 96 7.75 0.90 -9.38
CA ASP A 96 6.92 0.00 -8.58
C ASP A 96 7.03 -1.45 -9.08
N ALA A 97 7.29 -2.38 -8.16
CA ALA A 97 7.57 -3.78 -8.47
C ALA A 97 6.45 -4.50 -9.25
N GLY A 98 5.21 -4.03 -9.18
CA GLY A 98 4.07 -4.55 -9.93
C GLY A 98 4.00 -4.08 -11.38
N ARG A 99 4.77 -3.07 -11.79
CA ARG A 99 4.74 -2.47 -13.14
C ARG A 99 5.78 -3.12 -14.07
N LEU A 100 5.54 -4.37 -14.45
CA LEU A 100 6.56 -5.21 -15.12
C LEU A 100 6.97 -4.71 -16.51
N THR A 101 6.02 -4.19 -17.30
CA THR A 101 6.33 -3.60 -18.61
C THR A 101 7.12 -2.31 -18.48
N ALA A 102 6.74 -1.45 -17.55
CA ALA A 102 7.48 -0.24 -17.22
C ALA A 102 8.92 -0.57 -16.78
N LEU A 103 9.09 -1.53 -15.87
CA LEU A 103 10.40 -1.97 -15.40
C LEU A 103 11.27 -2.47 -16.54
N ARG A 104 10.72 -3.29 -17.45
CA ARG A 104 11.46 -3.78 -18.63
C ARG A 104 11.94 -2.64 -19.53
N GLU A 105 11.10 -1.63 -19.77
CA GLU A 105 11.49 -0.50 -20.62
C GLU A 105 12.48 0.45 -19.91
N ALA A 106 12.38 0.60 -18.60
CA ALA A 106 13.39 1.29 -17.79
C ALA A 106 14.75 0.58 -17.87
N GLU A 107 14.80 -0.74 -17.68
CA GLU A 107 16.04 -1.54 -17.83
C GLU A 107 16.65 -1.40 -19.24
N ARG A 108 15.82 -1.46 -20.29
CA ARG A 108 16.25 -1.33 -21.68
C ARG A 108 16.84 0.04 -22.02
N SER A 109 16.52 1.07 -21.25
CA SER A 109 17.09 2.40 -21.43
C SER A 109 18.57 2.48 -21.02
N GLY A 110 19.06 1.50 -20.25
CA GLY A 110 20.41 1.48 -19.69
C GLY A 110 20.62 2.48 -18.55
N LEU A 111 19.57 3.16 -18.08
CA LEU A 111 19.63 4.06 -16.93
C LEU A 111 19.67 3.27 -15.62
N PRO A 112 20.36 3.80 -14.58
CA PRO A 112 20.27 3.25 -13.23
C PRO A 112 18.80 3.12 -12.80
N THR A 113 18.37 1.89 -12.54
CA THR A 113 16.97 1.56 -12.25
C THR A 113 16.88 0.83 -10.92
N ALA A 114 16.09 1.35 -9.99
CA ALA A 114 15.73 0.70 -8.73
C ALA A 114 14.28 0.22 -8.78
N VAL A 115 13.99 -0.87 -8.08
CA VAL A 115 12.63 -1.39 -7.89
C VAL A 115 12.17 -1.06 -6.47
N LEU A 116 11.01 -0.44 -6.34
CA LEU A 116 10.33 -0.23 -5.08
C LEU A 116 9.29 -1.34 -4.88
N MET A 117 9.43 -2.12 -3.81
CA MET A 117 8.40 -3.03 -3.34
C MET A 117 7.58 -2.35 -2.25
N PRO A 118 6.34 -1.89 -2.54
CA PRO A 118 5.51 -1.15 -1.58
C PRO A 118 4.78 -2.09 -0.60
N THR A 119 5.22 -3.35 -0.49
CA THR A 119 4.57 -4.38 0.32
C THR A 119 5.56 -5.50 0.66
N LEU A 120 5.07 -6.57 1.30
CA LEU A 120 5.84 -7.74 1.69
C LEU A 120 6.53 -8.38 0.46
N HIS A 121 7.87 -8.48 0.48
CA HIS A 121 8.62 -9.19 -0.54
C HIS A 121 8.16 -10.64 -0.66
N ARG A 122 7.90 -11.33 0.47
CA ARG A 122 7.45 -12.73 0.44
C ARG A 122 6.12 -12.93 -0.30
N TYR A 123 5.25 -11.91 -0.32
CA TYR A 123 4.02 -11.95 -1.10
C TYR A 123 4.32 -11.81 -2.59
N LEU A 124 5.08 -10.77 -2.97
CA LEU A 124 5.41 -10.49 -4.36
C LEU A 124 6.24 -11.62 -4.99
N ALA A 125 7.33 -12.03 -4.35
CA ALA A 125 8.22 -13.09 -4.84
C ALA A 125 7.67 -14.50 -4.68
N GLY A 126 6.76 -14.70 -3.71
CA GLY A 126 6.07 -15.95 -3.47
C GLY A 126 4.76 -16.01 -4.23
N ARG A 127 3.66 -15.76 -3.53
CA ARG A 127 2.28 -16.00 -4.01
C ARG A 127 1.98 -15.31 -5.34
N TRP A 128 2.44 -14.08 -5.53
CA TRP A 128 2.17 -13.32 -6.75
C TRP A 128 3.03 -13.83 -7.94
N ALA A 129 4.35 -13.83 -7.82
CA ALA A 129 5.26 -14.23 -8.90
C ALA A 129 5.33 -15.74 -9.18
N ARG A 130 4.89 -16.60 -8.25
CA ARG A 130 4.81 -18.06 -8.43
C ARG A 130 3.39 -18.57 -8.68
N GLY A 131 2.38 -17.72 -8.51
CA GLY A 131 0.97 -18.05 -8.76
C GLY A 131 0.54 -17.87 -10.22
N PRO A 132 -0.79 -17.78 -10.47
CA PRO A 132 -1.35 -17.59 -11.82
C PRO A 132 -0.80 -16.35 -12.54
N VAL A 133 -0.55 -15.27 -11.80
CA VAL A 133 0.08 -14.05 -12.34
C VAL A 133 1.46 -14.36 -12.89
N GLY A 134 2.31 -15.01 -12.10
CA GLY A 134 3.64 -15.45 -12.51
C GLY A 134 3.67 -16.36 -13.75
N LEU A 135 2.65 -17.22 -13.90
CA LEU A 135 2.52 -18.05 -15.11
C LEU A 135 2.17 -17.20 -16.34
N ALA A 136 1.20 -16.29 -16.22
CA ALA A 136 0.80 -15.41 -17.31
C ALA A 136 1.94 -14.49 -17.77
N THR A 137 2.73 -13.96 -16.83
CA THR A 137 3.86 -13.08 -17.12
C THR A 137 5.01 -13.80 -17.81
N ARG A 138 5.24 -15.09 -17.50
CA ARG A 138 6.21 -15.94 -18.21
C ARG A 138 5.88 -16.09 -19.70
N LEU A 139 4.61 -16.26 -20.05
CA LEU A 139 4.17 -16.37 -21.45
C LEU A 139 4.47 -15.08 -22.24
N ARG A 140 4.47 -13.93 -21.57
CA ARG A 140 4.83 -12.62 -22.14
C ARG A 140 6.31 -12.27 -22.01
N ARG A 141 7.15 -13.22 -21.56
CA ARG A 141 8.59 -13.03 -21.29
C ARG A 141 8.88 -11.92 -20.26
N LEU A 142 7.97 -11.71 -19.31
CA LEU A 142 8.06 -10.74 -18.20
C LEU A 142 8.23 -11.46 -16.86
N ARG A 143 9.29 -12.27 -16.71
CA ARG A 143 9.51 -13.03 -15.47
C ARG A 143 9.83 -12.06 -14.31
N PRO A 144 8.97 -11.91 -13.28
CA PRO A 144 9.14 -10.86 -12.27
C PRO A 144 10.47 -10.95 -11.54
N ALA A 145 10.82 -12.14 -11.03
CA ALA A 145 12.09 -12.37 -10.34
C ALA A 145 13.32 -12.03 -11.20
N THR A 146 13.26 -12.26 -12.52
CA THR A 146 14.36 -11.92 -13.43
C THR A 146 14.46 -10.42 -13.67
N LEU A 147 13.34 -9.70 -13.74
CA LEU A 147 13.32 -8.25 -13.87
C LEU A 147 13.83 -7.61 -12.57
N TRP A 148 13.29 -8.00 -11.42
CA TRP A 148 13.74 -7.46 -10.14
C TRP A 148 15.24 -7.71 -9.89
N ALA A 149 15.76 -8.89 -10.24
CA ALA A 149 17.18 -9.21 -10.10
C ALA A 149 18.11 -8.45 -11.08
N ARG A 150 17.56 -7.81 -12.13
CA ARG A 150 18.32 -6.96 -13.06
C ARG A 150 18.37 -5.50 -12.64
N ALA A 151 17.45 -5.08 -11.79
CA ALA A 151 17.50 -3.75 -11.21
C ALA A 151 18.79 -3.56 -10.41
N ALA A 152 19.30 -2.34 -10.38
CA ALA A 152 20.49 -2.01 -9.61
C ALA A 152 20.25 -2.18 -8.10
N ARG A 153 19.00 -2.00 -7.66
CA ARG A 153 18.53 -2.20 -6.28
C ARG A 153 17.10 -2.71 -6.25
N VAL A 154 16.80 -3.55 -5.26
CA VAL A 154 15.43 -3.92 -4.87
C VAL A 154 15.18 -3.42 -3.45
N LEU A 155 14.30 -2.42 -3.34
CA LEU A 155 14.04 -1.67 -2.12
C LEU A 155 12.69 -2.11 -1.54
N VAL A 156 12.72 -2.78 -0.39
CA VAL A 156 11.53 -3.34 0.25
C VAL A 156 11.06 -2.44 1.38
N ALA A 157 10.01 -1.66 1.09
CA ALA A 157 9.51 -0.60 1.96
C ALA A 157 8.59 -1.12 3.07
N THR A 158 9.10 -2.00 3.93
CA THR A 158 8.34 -2.65 5.02
C THR A 158 9.20 -2.89 6.26
N ASP A 159 8.54 -3.17 7.40
CA ASP A 159 9.19 -3.71 8.59
C ASP A 159 9.75 -5.13 8.31
N PRO A 160 11.04 -5.39 8.57
CA PRO A 160 11.66 -6.70 8.32
C PRO A 160 10.97 -7.86 9.04
N ASP A 161 10.55 -7.65 10.29
CA ASP A 161 9.96 -8.71 11.13
C ASP A 161 8.56 -9.14 10.62
N LEU A 162 7.86 -8.25 9.91
CA LEU A 162 6.57 -8.55 9.27
C LEU A 162 6.71 -9.23 7.91
N ASP A 163 7.91 -9.24 7.31
CA ASP A 163 8.15 -9.78 5.96
C ASP A 163 8.97 -11.08 6.00
N GLY A 164 10.04 -11.11 6.78
CA GLY A 164 11.01 -12.20 6.82
C GLY A 164 12.24 -11.92 5.93
N PRO A 165 13.15 -12.90 5.79
CA PRO A 165 14.44 -12.69 5.13
C PRO A 165 14.32 -12.35 3.65
N LEU A 166 15.24 -11.53 3.16
CA LEU A 166 15.37 -11.13 1.75
C LEU A 166 16.48 -11.91 1.04
N PRO A 167 16.39 -12.07 -0.29
CA PRO A 167 17.51 -12.56 -1.09
C PRO A 167 18.62 -11.51 -1.19
N ASP A 168 19.81 -11.95 -1.59
CA ASP A 168 20.94 -11.06 -1.88
C ASP A 168 20.56 -9.97 -2.89
N GLY A 169 21.00 -8.74 -2.62
CA GLY A 169 20.73 -7.57 -3.46
C GLY A 169 19.37 -6.89 -3.22
N ALA A 170 18.52 -7.45 -2.36
CA ALA A 170 17.34 -6.77 -1.84
C ALA A 170 17.59 -6.25 -0.42
N VAL A 171 17.04 -5.08 -0.10
CA VAL A 171 17.23 -4.43 1.21
C VAL A 171 15.88 -3.98 1.78
N HIS A 172 15.67 -4.23 3.08
CA HIS A 172 14.58 -3.59 3.80
C HIS A 172 14.96 -2.15 4.12
N THR A 173 14.26 -1.22 3.50
CA THR A 173 14.43 0.22 3.77
C THR A 173 13.64 0.66 5.01
N GLY A 174 12.71 -0.18 5.49
CA GLY A 174 11.72 0.22 6.49
C GLY A 174 10.45 0.75 5.84
N ALA A 175 9.40 0.92 6.64
CA ALA A 175 8.10 1.33 6.14
C ALA A 175 8.06 2.82 5.79
N VAL A 176 7.56 3.16 4.59
CA VAL A 176 7.28 4.55 4.22
C VAL A 176 5.89 4.93 4.72
N VAL A 177 5.81 5.39 5.96
CA VAL A 177 4.52 5.72 6.64
C VAL A 177 4.10 7.19 6.50
N GLY A 178 4.93 8.01 5.85
CA GLY A 178 4.71 9.45 5.73
C GLY A 178 4.84 10.19 7.07
N ARG A 179 4.37 11.44 7.10
CA ARG A 179 4.41 12.26 8.33
C ARG A 179 3.36 11.78 9.33
N LEU A 180 3.83 11.29 10.48
CA LEU A 180 2.97 11.01 11.63
C LEU A 180 2.60 12.31 12.36
N ARG A 181 1.39 12.38 12.90
CA ARG A 181 1.00 13.46 13.81
C ARG A 181 1.26 13.05 15.26
N PRO A 182 1.50 14.00 16.18
CA PRO A 182 1.55 13.70 17.61
C PRO A 182 0.27 12.97 18.05
N PRO A 183 0.37 11.95 18.91
CA PRO A 183 -0.80 11.27 19.44
C PRO A 183 -1.76 12.25 20.13
N ALA A 184 -3.02 12.22 19.73
CA ALA A 184 -4.09 13.05 20.26
C ALA A 184 -5.33 12.17 20.46
N ARG A 185 -5.14 11.06 21.19
CA ARG A 185 -6.18 10.05 21.40
C ARG A 185 -7.42 10.67 22.02
N GLU A 186 -8.56 10.30 21.47
CA GLU A 186 -9.85 10.67 22.06
C GLU A 186 -9.96 10.08 23.48
N PRO A 187 -10.71 10.73 24.40
CA PRO A 187 -10.97 10.16 25.72
C PRO A 187 -11.69 8.80 25.63
N ASP A 188 -12.62 8.69 24.69
CA ASP A 188 -13.39 7.47 24.43
C ASP A 188 -12.76 6.66 23.27
N PRO A 189 -12.88 5.32 23.28
CA PRO A 189 -12.36 4.49 22.20
C PRO A 189 -12.95 4.86 20.83
N LEU A 190 -12.06 5.23 19.92
CA LEU A 190 -12.37 5.52 18.52
C LEU A 190 -11.82 4.42 17.59
N VAL A 191 -12.68 3.81 16.78
CA VAL A 191 -12.29 2.82 15.76
C VAL A 191 -12.19 3.49 14.39
N ALA A 192 -11.03 3.37 13.75
CA ALA A 192 -10.86 3.77 12.35
C ALA A 192 -11.09 2.58 11.43
N VAL A 193 -11.87 2.75 10.37
CA VAL A 193 -12.11 1.69 9.36
C VAL A 193 -11.61 2.13 7.99
N ALA A 194 -10.72 1.32 7.39
CA ALA A 194 -10.18 1.57 6.05
C ALA A 194 -10.06 0.28 5.24
N LEU A 195 -10.99 0.09 4.31
CA LEU A 195 -11.01 -1.05 3.40
C LEU A 195 -10.35 -0.77 2.04
N GLY A 196 -9.52 0.28 1.95
CA GLY A 196 -8.81 0.65 0.73
C GLY A 196 -9.57 1.65 -0.13
N ALA A 197 -8.83 2.50 -0.85
CA ALA A 197 -9.41 3.57 -1.65
C ALA A 197 -10.11 3.05 -2.92
N GLY A 198 -9.51 2.09 -3.63
CA GLY A 198 -10.04 1.57 -4.88
C GLY A 198 -11.25 0.65 -4.74
N ALA A 199 -11.96 0.45 -5.84
CA ALA A 199 -13.05 -0.53 -5.95
C ALA A 199 -12.49 -1.95 -6.09
N TYR A 200 -13.10 -2.92 -5.40
CA TYR A 200 -12.85 -4.34 -5.62
C TYR A 200 -14.12 -5.16 -5.32
N PRO A 201 -14.29 -6.33 -5.95
CA PRO A 201 -15.47 -7.15 -5.74
C PRO A 201 -15.59 -7.62 -4.28
N GLY A 202 -16.79 -7.51 -3.71
CA GLY A 202 -17.06 -7.89 -2.32
C GLY A 202 -16.82 -6.77 -1.29
N LYS A 203 -16.35 -5.58 -1.73
CA LYS A 203 -16.01 -4.47 -0.84
C LYS A 203 -17.22 -3.91 -0.09
N GLU A 204 -18.33 -3.70 -0.77
CA GLU A 204 -19.55 -3.14 -0.18
C GLU A 204 -20.14 -4.10 0.86
N GLU A 205 -20.18 -5.39 0.53
CA GLU A 205 -20.67 -6.43 1.44
C GLU A 205 -19.77 -6.59 2.67
N LEU A 206 -18.45 -6.51 2.48
CA LEU A 206 -17.50 -6.51 3.59
C LEU A 206 -17.67 -5.25 4.45
N LEU A 207 -17.84 -4.08 3.84
CA LEU A 207 -18.04 -2.83 4.56
C LEU A 207 -19.34 -2.86 5.37
N GLN A 208 -20.45 -3.30 4.78
CA GLN A 208 -21.73 -3.43 5.48
C GLN A 208 -21.60 -4.37 6.69
N ARG A 209 -20.92 -5.51 6.52
CA ARG A 209 -20.66 -6.44 7.62
C ARG A 209 -19.83 -5.81 8.75
N VAL A 210 -18.83 -4.98 8.41
CA VAL A 210 -18.06 -4.23 9.40
C VAL A 210 -18.94 -3.18 10.10
N LEU A 211 -19.82 -2.47 9.38
CA LEU A 211 -20.78 -1.52 9.95
C LEU A 211 -21.76 -2.21 10.90
N ASP A 212 -22.29 -3.38 10.53
CA ASP A 212 -23.16 -4.18 11.39
C ASP A 212 -22.42 -4.60 12.68
N GLY A 213 -21.14 -4.97 12.57
CA GLY A 213 -20.29 -5.30 13.72
C GLY A 213 -19.98 -4.09 14.60
N LEU A 214 -19.77 -2.91 14.02
CA LEU A 214 -19.63 -1.66 14.76
C LEU A 214 -20.93 -1.30 15.50
N GLY A 215 -22.09 -1.52 14.88
CA GLY A 215 -23.39 -1.33 15.52
C GLY A 215 -23.60 -2.26 16.72
N ALA A 216 -23.17 -3.52 16.60
CA ALA A 216 -23.20 -4.47 17.72
C ALA A 216 -22.19 -4.13 18.84
N TRP A 217 -21.07 -3.50 18.51
CA TRP A 217 -20.09 -3.00 19.49
C TRP A 217 -20.56 -1.71 20.20
N GLY A 218 -21.22 -0.80 19.47
CA GLY A 218 -21.90 0.38 20.02
C GLY A 218 -21.01 1.59 20.36
N GLY A 219 -19.72 1.56 20.05
CA GLY A 219 -18.80 2.70 20.27
C GLY A 219 -18.61 3.58 19.03
N GLN A 220 -17.72 4.57 19.14
CA GLN A 220 -17.48 5.58 18.10
C GLN A 220 -16.57 5.04 16.98
N ALA A 221 -16.96 5.27 15.73
CA ALA A 221 -16.12 4.91 14.59
C ALA A 221 -16.13 5.95 13.46
N VAL A 222 -15.00 6.04 12.77
CA VAL A 222 -14.85 6.81 11.52
C VAL A 222 -14.46 5.87 10.39
N VAL A 223 -15.19 5.96 9.28
CA VAL A 223 -15.12 4.96 8.21
C VAL A 223 -14.81 5.62 6.87
N GLY A 224 -13.74 5.19 6.22
CA GLY A 224 -13.45 5.53 4.84
C GLY A 224 -14.06 4.52 3.88
N ILE A 225 -15.12 4.90 3.15
CA ILE A 225 -15.83 3.98 2.25
C ILE A 225 -15.07 3.76 0.93
N GLY A 226 -14.28 4.74 0.49
CA GLY A 226 -13.52 4.72 -0.77
C GLY A 226 -14.41 4.74 -2.02
N ASP A 227 -13.81 4.40 -3.15
CA ASP A 227 -14.46 4.38 -4.45
C ASP A 227 -15.19 3.05 -4.68
N GLY A 228 -16.16 3.07 -5.60
CA GLY A 228 -16.94 1.90 -6.00
C GLY A 228 -17.95 1.40 -4.96
N VAL A 229 -18.23 2.22 -3.94
CA VAL A 229 -19.24 1.97 -2.91
C VAL A 229 -20.23 3.14 -2.87
N ASP A 230 -21.51 2.82 -2.89
CA ASP A 230 -22.57 3.79 -2.65
C ASP A 230 -22.80 3.96 -1.14
N GLY A 231 -22.49 5.15 -0.63
CA GLY A 231 -22.61 5.44 0.80
C GLY A 231 -24.06 5.54 1.27
N GLU A 232 -25.00 5.89 0.38
CA GLU A 232 -26.43 6.02 0.72
C GLU A 232 -27.12 4.66 0.83
N ALA A 233 -26.57 3.63 0.17
CA ALA A 233 -27.05 2.26 0.25
C ALA A 233 -26.62 1.53 1.55
N LEU A 234 -25.65 2.08 2.29
CA LEU A 234 -25.12 1.47 3.51
C LEU A 234 -26.03 1.77 4.70
N ARG A 235 -26.30 0.74 5.51
CA ARG A 235 -26.88 0.93 6.84
C ARG A 235 -25.75 1.25 7.82
N SER A 236 -25.75 2.47 8.35
CA SER A 236 -24.74 2.94 9.28
C SER A 236 -25.35 3.21 10.67
N PRO A 237 -24.74 2.73 11.77
CA PRO A 237 -25.15 3.10 13.12
C PRO A 237 -24.92 4.59 13.41
N ASP A 238 -25.71 5.19 14.32
CA ASP A 238 -25.58 6.61 14.71
C ASP A 238 -24.21 6.98 15.31
N THR A 239 -23.48 5.99 15.84
CA THR A 239 -22.11 6.16 16.39
C THR A 239 -21.01 6.14 15.33
N VAL A 240 -21.38 6.03 14.05
CA VAL A 240 -20.46 5.90 12.93
C VAL A 240 -20.54 7.11 12.01
N THR A 241 -19.40 7.74 11.75
CA THR A 241 -19.28 8.80 10.74
C THR A 241 -18.62 8.26 9.47
N LEU A 242 -19.32 8.38 8.33
CA LEU A 242 -18.83 7.95 7.02
C LEU A 242 -18.13 9.09 6.28
N TYR A 243 -16.97 8.79 5.70
CA TYR A 243 -16.23 9.68 4.81
C TYR A 243 -15.92 8.97 3.49
N ARG A 244 -15.85 9.72 2.39
CA ARG A 244 -15.36 9.16 1.11
C ARG A 244 -13.93 8.68 1.24
N ARG A 245 -13.04 9.49 1.80
CA ARG A 245 -11.62 9.17 2.09
C ARG A 245 -11.25 9.74 3.46
N LEU A 246 -10.40 9.02 4.19
CA LEU A 246 -9.87 9.46 5.48
C LEU A 246 -8.51 10.14 5.27
N ASP A 247 -8.25 11.22 6.02
CA ASP A 247 -6.87 11.65 6.30
C ASP A 247 -6.30 10.69 7.37
N HIS A 248 -5.59 9.66 6.92
CA HIS A 248 -5.01 8.68 7.82
C HIS A 248 -4.03 9.30 8.84
N ALA A 249 -3.36 10.42 8.53
CA ALA A 249 -2.45 11.04 9.48
C ALA A 249 -3.20 11.69 10.65
N ASP A 250 -4.39 12.26 10.38
CA ASP A 250 -5.26 12.83 11.42
C ASP A 250 -6.01 11.74 12.20
N VAL A 251 -6.69 10.85 11.48
CA VAL A 251 -7.56 9.84 12.08
C VAL A 251 -6.78 8.85 12.93
N LEU A 252 -5.62 8.36 12.46
CA LEU A 252 -4.85 7.35 13.19
C LEU A 252 -4.15 7.93 14.43
N ALA A 253 -3.90 9.24 14.49
CA ALA A 253 -3.35 9.88 15.68
C ALA A 253 -4.38 9.98 16.83
N ARG A 254 -5.68 9.88 16.50
CA ARG A 254 -6.82 9.98 17.43
C ARG A 254 -7.46 8.63 17.77
N ALA A 255 -7.33 7.66 16.87
CA ALA A 255 -7.93 6.33 16.98
C ALA A 255 -7.25 5.43 18.03
N HIS A 256 -7.91 4.31 18.33
CA HIS A 256 -7.47 3.29 19.28
C HIS A 256 -7.31 1.90 18.66
N LEU A 257 -7.89 1.70 17.48
CA LEU A 257 -7.90 0.46 16.71
C LEU A 257 -8.11 0.81 15.23
N LEU A 258 -7.37 0.12 14.36
CA LEU A 258 -7.68 0.07 12.93
C LEU A 258 -8.43 -1.23 12.61
N VAL A 259 -9.60 -1.14 11.98
CA VAL A 259 -10.21 -2.24 11.24
C VAL A 259 -9.90 -2.04 9.76
N GLY A 260 -9.21 -3.00 9.15
CA GLY A 260 -8.70 -2.85 7.80
C GLY A 260 -8.80 -4.11 6.97
N HIS A 261 -8.72 -3.93 5.65
CA HIS A 261 -8.74 -5.05 4.71
C HIS A 261 -7.40 -5.77 4.57
N GLY A 262 -6.34 -5.33 5.27
CA GLY A 262 -4.98 -5.86 5.13
C GLY A 262 -4.17 -5.20 4.01
N GLY A 263 -4.47 -3.94 3.67
CA GLY A 263 -3.61 -3.11 2.83
C GLY A 263 -2.35 -2.68 3.58
N HIS A 264 -1.19 -2.84 2.93
CA HIS A 264 0.12 -2.68 3.58
C HIS A 264 0.36 -1.28 4.17
N ASP A 265 0.16 -0.22 3.38
CA ASP A 265 0.40 1.17 3.81
C ASP A 265 -0.42 1.53 5.05
N THR A 266 -1.75 1.34 5.01
CA THR A 266 -2.63 1.71 6.13
C THR A 266 -2.35 0.88 7.38
N THR A 267 -2.07 -0.42 7.23
CA THR A 267 -1.69 -1.27 8.37
C THR A 267 -0.40 -0.80 9.02
N LEU A 268 0.65 -0.50 8.25
CA LEU A 268 1.91 -0.03 8.83
C LEU A 268 1.79 1.37 9.44
N ARG A 269 0.96 2.26 8.88
CA ARG A 269 0.64 3.54 9.50
C ARG A 269 -0.09 3.38 10.83
N ALA A 270 -1.03 2.45 10.94
CA ALA A 270 -1.73 2.20 12.20
C ALA A 270 -0.77 1.64 13.26
N LEU A 271 0.07 0.67 12.89
CA LEU A 271 1.10 0.16 13.79
C LEU A 271 2.11 1.26 14.18
N ALA A 272 2.49 2.14 13.26
CA ALA A 272 3.33 3.31 13.54
C ALA A 272 2.66 4.35 14.46
N ASN A 273 1.35 4.27 14.70
CA ASN A 273 0.60 5.02 15.71
C ASN A 273 0.30 4.17 16.97
N ASP A 274 0.99 3.04 17.12
CA ASP A 274 0.83 2.07 18.22
C ASP A 274 -0.57 1.46 18.31
N LEU A 275 -1.31 1.43 17.20
CA LEU A 275 -2.67 0.90 17.16
C LEU A 275 -2.65 -0.61 16.87
N PRO A 276 -3.36 -1.43 17.66
CA PRO A 276 -3.72 -2.77 17.23
C PRO A 276 -4.48 -2.74 15.90
N VAL A 277 -4.41 -3.82 15.15
CA VAL A 277 -5.08 -3.93 13.84
C VAL A 277 -5.97 -5.17 13.76
N LEU A 278 -7.25 -4.98 13.43
CA LEU A 278 -8.17 -6.05 13.05
C LEU A 278 -8.20 -6.15 11.52
N VAL A 279 -7.74 -7.28 10.99
CA VAL A 279 -7.69 -7.52 9.54
C VAL A 279 -8.86 -8.40 9.10
N LEU A 280 -9.68 -7.91 8.17
CA LEU A 280 -10.66 -8.71 7.42
C LEU A 280 -10.25 -8.73 5.95
N PRO A 281 -9.57 -9.77 5.46
CA PRO A 281 -8.94 -9.74 4.13
C PRO A 281 -9.94 -9.48 3.00
N GLY A 282 -9.79 -8.35 2.31
CA GLY A 282 -10.75 -7.94 1.26
C GLY A 282 -10.71 -8.80 -0.01
N HIS A 283 -9.61 -9.52 -0.25
CA HIS A 283 -9.46 -10.40 -1.41
C HIS A 283 -8.45 -11.51 -1.10
N PRO A 284 -8.76 -12.79 -1.38
CA PRO A 284 -7.92 -13.91 -0.99
C PRO A 284 -6.56 -13.91 -1.69
N ASP A 285 -6.48 -13.49 -2.96
CA ASP A 285 -5.23 -13.53 -3.75
C ASP A 285 -4.37 -12.27 -3.70
N LEU A 286 -4.85 -11.23 -3.02
CA LEU A 286 -4.04 -10.05 -2.73
C LEU A 286 -3.19 -10.29 -1.48
N VAL A 287 -2.36 -9.31 -1.12
CA VAL A 287 -1.49 -9.40 0.07
C VAL A 287 -2.27 -9.53 1.38
N HIS A 288 -3.56 -9.23 1.35
CA HIS A 288 -4.43 -9.04 2.50
C HIS A 288 -4.37 -10.18 3.54
N PRO A 289 -4.49 -11.47 3.17
CA PRO A 289 -4.41 -12.55 4.17
C PRO A 289 -2.99 -12.73 4.72
N MET A 290 -1.97 -12.51 3.90
CA MET A 290 -0.57 -12.63 4.35
C MET A 290 -0.21 -11.52 5.33
N LEU A 291 -0.72 -10.30 5.11
CA LEU A 291 -0.53 -9.21 6.06
C LEU A 291 -1.30 -9.44 7.36
N GLY A 292 -2.54 -9.94 7.29
CA GLY A 292 -3.31 -10.35 8.47
C GLY A 292 -2.56 -11.39 9.31
N ALA A 293 -2.02 -12.43 8.67
CA ALA A 293 -1.21 -13.45 9.34
C ALA A 293 0.09 -12.87 9.93
N ALA A 294 0.73 -11.90 9.27
CA ALA A 294 1.91 -11.22 9.80
C ALA A 294 1.61 -10.42 11.07
N VAL A 295 0.50 -9.66 11.06
CA VAL A 295 0.02 -8.88 12.21
C VAL A 295 -0.31 -9.79 13.39
N GLU A 296 -1.00 -10.90 13.13
CA GLU A 296 -1.38 -11.87 14.16
C GLU A 296 -0.16 -12.60 14.73
N ALA A 297 0.80 -13.01 13.89
CA ALA A 297 2.06 -13.61 14.33
C ALA A 297 2.91 -12.65 15.18
N ALA A 298 2.84 -11.35 14.91
CA ALA A 298 3.48 -10.31 15.72
C ALA A 298 2.69 -9.98 17.01
N ALA A 299 1.56 -10.66 17.25
CA ALA A 299 0.59 -10.37 18.30
C ALA A 299 0.06 -8.93 18.30
N ALA A 300 0.28 -8.14 17.24
CA ALA A 300 -0.10 -6.73 17.14
C ALA A 300 -1.56 -6.52 16.68
N GLY A 301 -2.35 -7.59 16.62
CA GLY A 301 -3.70 -7.56 16.13
C GLY A 301 -4.28 -8.95 15.92
N ARG A 302 -5.36 -9.03 15.13
CA ARG A 302 -6.03 -10.29 14.77
C ARG A 302 -6.44 -10.28 13.31
N ALA A 303 -6.46 -11.44 12.68
CA ALA A 303 -7.09 -11.64 11.38
C ALA A 303 -8.38 -12.45 11.54
N LEU A 304 -9.47 -11.95 10.96
CA LEU A 304 -10.73 -12.67 10.84
C LEU A 304 -10.96 -13.09 9.40
N ARG A 305 -11.96 -13.95 9.19
CA ARG A 305 -12.43 -14.26 7.85
C ARG A 305 -13.30 -13.09 7.32
N PRO A 306 -13.30 -12.81 6.02
CA PRO A 306 -14.13 -11.73 5.47
C PRO A 306 -15.65 -11.99 5.60
N ASP A 307 -16.06 -13.24 5.83
CA ASP A 307 -17.44 -13.67 6.05
C ASP A 307 -17.81 -13.79 7.54
N SER A 308 -16.92 -13.40 8.47
CA SER A 308 -17.19 -13.45 9.92
C SER A 308 -18.46 -12.68 10.30
N ALA A 309 -19.27 -13.27 11.18
CA ALA A 309 -20.51 -12.66 11.61
C ALA A 309 -20.27 -11.34 12.38
N PRO A 310 -21.23 -10.38 12.35
CA PRO A 310 -21.09 -9.08 13.01
C PRO A 310 -20.75 -9.14 14.50
N ASP A 311 -21.30 -10.10 15.24
CA ASP A 311 -21.02 -10.35 16.66
C ASP A 311 -19.57 -10.80 16.90
N VAL A 312 -19.01 -11.60 15.99
CA VAL A 312 -17.59 -11.98 16.02
C VAL A 312 -16.69 -10.77 15.78
N ILE A 313 -17.08 -9.88 14.88
CA ILE A 313 -16.35 -8.62 14.62
C ILE A 313 -16.40 -7.73 15.86
N ALA A 314 -17.58 -7.55 16.47
CA ALA A 314 -17.76 -6.78 17.69
C ALA A 314 -16.91 -7.34 18.84
N ALA A 315 -16.91 -8.66 19.04
CA ALA A 315 -16.09 -9.31 20.07
C ALA A 315 -14.59 -9.11 19.84
N ALA A 316 -14.13 -9.16 18.59
CA ALA A 316 -12.74 -8.88 18.25
C ALA A 316 -12.36 -7.41 18.50
N ILE A 317 -13.24 -6.46 18.17
CA ILE A 317 -13.06 -5.04 18.49
C ILE A 317 -12.93 -4.84 20.00
N THR A 318 -13.88 -5.37 20.78
CA THR A 318 -13.84 -5.31 22.25
C THR A 318 -12.54 -5.89 22.80
N SER A 319 -12.12 -7.07 22.31
CA SER A 319 -10.88 -7.71 22.77
C SER A 319 -9.62 -6.91 22.44
N LEU A 320 -9.55 -6.26 21.27
CA LEU A 320 -8.40 -5.46 20.84
C LEU A 320 -8.36 -4.08 21.53
N LEU A 321 -9.53 -3.57 21.94
CA LEU A 321 -9.66 -2.36 22.74
C LEU A 321 -9.50 -2.61 24.25
N GLY A 322 -9.65 -3.85 24.71
CA GLY A 322 -9.39 -4.20 26.11
C GLY A 322 -7.91 -4.07 26.49
N ASP A 323 -7.65 -4.15 27.80
CA ASP A 323 -6.29 -4.32 28.30
C ASP A 323 -5.81 -5.73 27.94
N GLY A 324 -4.68 -5.82 27.23
CA GLY A 324 -4.19 -7.09 26.72
C GLY A 324 -2.88 -6.97 25.96
N PRO A 325 -2.29 -8.11 25.54
CA PRO A 325 -0.97 -8.16 24.92
C PRO A 325 -0.92 -7.42 23.58
N HIS A 326 -2.07 -7.26 22.89
CA HIS A 326 -2.14 -6.67 21.56
C HIS A 326 -1.69 -5.20 21.51
N ARG A 327 -2.01 -4.39 22.52
CA ARG A 327 -1.58 -2.98 22.57
C ARG A 327 -0.09 -2.84 22.78
N ALA A 328 0.48 -3.62 23.70
CA ALA A 328 1.92 -3.64 23.95
C ALA A 328 2.70 -4.14 22.73
N ALA A 329 2.21 -5.19 22.06
CA ALA A 329 2.79 -5.70 20.83
C ALA A 329 2.70 -4.68 19.69
N ALA A 330 1.55 -4.04 19.48
CA ALA A 330 1.39 -2.99 18.47
C ALA A 330 2.34 -1.81 18.74
N ALA A 331 2.50 -1.39 20.00
CA ALA A 331 3.45 -0.36 20.37
C ALA A 331 4.91 -0.76 20.13
N ALA A 332 5.27 -2.03 20.37
CA ALA A 332 6.60 -2.54 20.08
C ALA A 332 6.89 -2.55 18.57
N VAL A 333 5.93 -2.98 17.75
CA VAL A 333 6.03 -2.91 16.29
C VAL A 333 6.10 -1.45 15.82
N GLY A 334 5.27 -0.57 16.39
CA GLY A 334 5.27 0.86 16.11
C GLY A 334 6.60 1.53 16.40
N ALA A 335 7.21 1.22 17.55
CA ALA A 335 8.55 1.69 17.90
C ALA A 335 9.61 1.24 16.89
N ARG A 336 9.57 -0.02 16.42
CA ARG A 336 10.48 -0.49 15.36
C ARG A 336 10.27 0.26 14.06
N ILE A 337 9.02 0.43 13.62
CA ILE A 337 8.71 1.18 12.40
C ILE A 337 9.23 2.62 12.50
N ARG A 338 8.97 3.31 13.61
CA ARG A 338 9.44 4.69 13.83
C ARG A 338 10.95 4.82 14.02
N SER A 339 11.64 3.74 14.40
CA SER A 339 13.11 3.74 14.54
C SER A 339 13.85 3.83 13.22
N ARG A 340 13.15 3.68 12.08
CA ARG A 340 13.71 3.76 10.74
C ARG A 340 13.02 4.87 9.96
N ASP A 341 13.82 5.70 9.30
CA ASP A 341 13.31 6.60 8.27
C ASP A 341 13.18 5.83 6.95
N GLY A 342 12.01 5.22 6.72
CA GLY A 342 11.77 4.41 5.53
C GLY A 342 11.88 5.21 4.23
N ALA A 343 11.42 6.46 4.20
CA ALA A 343 11.52 7.31 3.00
C ALA A 343 12.97 7.74 2.77
N GLY A 344 13.66 8.13 3.84
CA GLY A 344 15.08 8.48 3.80
C GLY A 344 15.96 7.33 3.33
N ALA A 345 15.75 6.12 3.83
CA ALA A 345 16.51 4.95 3.42
C ALA A 345 16.28 4.57 1.93
N VAL A 346 15.05 4.71 1.42
CA VAL A 346 14.81 4.55 -0.03
C VAL A 346 15.52 5.65 -0.81
N ALA A 347 15.47 6.89 -0.34
CA ALA A 347 16.14 8.02 -0.97
C ALA A 347 17.67 7.85 -1.00
N ASP A 348 18.30 7.39 0.09
CA ASP A 348 19.73 7.10 0.17
C ASP A 348 20.16 6.08 -0.90
N GLU A 349 19.39 4.99 -1.05
CA GLU A 349 19.67 3.96 -2.06
C GLU A 349 19.45 4.47 -3.50
N VAL A 350 18.49 5.39 -3.70
CA VAL A 350 18.27 6.03 -5.01
C VAL A 350 19.40 7.02 -5.33
N GLU A 351 19.85 7.79 -4.36
CA GLU A 351 20.97 8.73 -4.51
C GLU A 351 22.28 8.01 -4.82
N ALA A 352 22.52 6.85 -4.21
CA ALA A 352 23.67 6.00 -4.49
C ALA A 352 23.74 5.50 -5.95
N LEU A 353 22.64 5.60 -6.71
CA LEU A 353 22.58 5.24 -8.13
C LEU A 353 22.78 6.44 -9.07
N VAL A 354 22.79 7.66 -8.55
CA VAL A 354 22.97 8.88 -9.37
C VAL A 354 24.38 8.84 -9.97
N PRO A 355 24.53 8.95 -11.30
CA PRO A 355 25.84 9.06 -11.92
C PRO A 355 26.61 10.30 -11.43
N GLY A 356 27.91 10.14 -11.18
CA GLY A 356 28.82 11.23 -10.80
C GLY A 356 29.08 12.23 -11.92
#